data_AF-A0A965D0M2-F1
#
_entry.id   AF-A0A965D0M2-F1
#
_cell.length_a   1.000
_cell.length_b   1.000
_cell.length_c   1.000
_cell.angle_alpha   90.00
_cell.angle_beta   90.00
_cell.angle_gamma   90.00
#
_symmetry.space_group_name_H-M   'P 1'
#
loop_
_entity.id
_entity.type
_entity.pdbx_description
1 polymer ?
#
loop_
_entity_poly.entity_id
_entity_poly.type
_entity_poly.pdbx_seq_one_letter_code
_entity_poly.pdbx_strand_id
1 'polypeptide(L)'
;MKAGLNSITKGCFPGNNSQIYQGILIQSRNRPMKEIPSIDLNFGSGPSVEKTEAVKGILAACSETGFFSIVNHGLSEEVLNSCWQDALDFFNLPEGEKLKTAVPYAGYPYGFVPMEQETLA
;
A
#
# COMPACT_ATOMS: atom_id res chain seq x y z
N MET A 1 -14.47 -32.10 23.53
CA MET A 1 -14.83 -31.99 22.09
C MET A 1 -14.72 -30.51 21.75
N LYS A 2 -13.67 -30.01 21.10
CA LYS A 2 -13.36 -30.22 19.68
C LYS A 2 -11.86 -30.45 19.46
N ALA A 3 -11.57 -31.34 18.53
CA ALA A 3 -10.25 -31.74 18.06
C ALA A 3 -10.00 -31.17 16.66
N GLY A 4 -8.71 -31.11 16.28
CA GLY A 4 -8.21 -30.97 14.91
C GLY A 4 -7.95 -29.52 14.50
N LEU A 5 -6.77 -29.13 14.01
CA LEU A 5 -5.71 -29.88 13.34
C LEU A 5 -4.38 -29.14 13.56
N ASN A 6 -3.52 -29.69 14.42
CA ASN A 6 -2.09 -29.42 14.42
C ASN A 6 -1.44 -30.32 13.36
N SER A 7 -1.08 -29.74 12.23
CA SER A 7 -0.17 -30.33 11.23
C SER A 7 0.11 -29.18 10.27
N ILE A 8 1.26 -28.51 10.28
CA ILE A 8 2.48 -28.96 9.63
C ILE A 8 3.63 -28.15 10.23
N THR A 9 4.37 -28.71 11.20
CA THR A 9 5.71 -28.21 11.56
C THR A 9 6.64 -29.41 11.65
N LYS A 10 7.10 -29.89 10.50
CA LYS A 10 8.26 -30.79 10.41
C LYS A 10 9.12 -30.42 9.20
N GLY A 11 9.74 -29.24 9.28
CA GLY A 11 10.99 -28.95 8.59
C GLY A 11 12.13 -29.15 9.58
N CYS A 12 12.88 -30.24 9.40
CA CYS A 12 14.03 -30.62 10.22
C CYS A 12 15.20 -29.68 9.90
N PHE A 13 15.53 -28.74 10.79
CA PHE A 13 16.80 -28.01 10.74
C PHE A 13 17.67 -28.44 11.92
N PRO A 14 18.80 -29.13 11.67
CA PRO A 14 19.77 -29.45 12.70
C PRO A 14 20.63 -28.21 12.96
N GLY A 15 20.90 -27.91 14.23
CA GLY A 15 21.88 -26.88 14.59
C GLY A 15 21.34 -25.87 15.59
N ASN A 16 21.44 -26.26 16.86
CA ASN A 16 21.19 -25.41 18.00
C ASN A 16 22.25 -24.30 18.04
N ASN A 17 21.89 -23.04 17.76
CA ASN A 17 22.64 -21.88 18.19
C ASN A 17 21.72 -20.66 18.28
N SER A 18 21.15 -20.47 19.46
CA SER A 18 20.20 -19.42 19.84
C SER A 18 20.79 -18.00 19.91
N GLN A 19 21.94 -17.74 19.28
CA GLN A 19 22.65 -16.44 19.37
C GLN A 19 22.68 -15.60 18.08
N ILE A 20 22.12 -16.07 16.97
CA ILE A 20 22.16 -15.34 15.68
C ILE A 20 20.89 -14.53 15.35
N TYR A 21 19.85 -14.61 16.19
CA TYR A 21 18.61 -13.82 16.06
C TYR A 21 18.50 -12.72 17.12
N GLN A 22 19.55 -11.93 17.34
CA GLN A 22 19.55 -10.80 18.29
C GLN A 22 20.03 -9.48 17.63
N GLY A 23 19.79 -9.32 16.33
CA GLY A 23 20.41 -8.25 15.53
C GLY A 23 19.51 -7.30 14.76
N ILE A 24 18.18 -7.45 14.82
CA ILE A 24 17.25 -6.47 14.23
C ILE A 24 16.18 -6.15 15.27
N LEU A 25 16.59 -5.43 16.31
CA LEU A 25 15.62 -4.67 17.08
C LEU A 25 15.23 -3.48 16.20
N ILE A 26 14.12 -3.61 15.46
CA ILE A 26 13.32 -2.43 15.16
C ILE A 26 12.95 -1.89 16.54
N GLN A 27 13.72 -0.92 17.04
CA GLN A 27 13.35 -0.21 18.26
C GLN A 27 12.00 0.41 17.91
N SER A 28 10.91 -0.22 18.38
CA SER A 28 9.59 0.34 18.25
C SER A 28 9.66 1.64 19.04
N ARG A 29 9.80 2.75 18.32
CA ARG A 29 9.52 4.04 18.90
C ARG A 29 8.07 3.92 19.31
N ASN A 30 7.83 3.86 20.62
CA ASN A 30 6.50 3.89 21.21
C ASN A 30 5.94 5.31 21.03
N ARG A 31 5.75 5.70 19.77
CA ARG A 31 4.95 6.85 19.38
C ARG A 31 3.51 6.36 19.52
N PRO A 32 2.63 7.06 20.25
CA PRO A 32 1.20 6.80 20.09
C PRO A 32 0.91 6.83 18.59
N MET A 33 0.28 5.78 18.04
CA MET A 33 -0.08 5.77 16.62
C MET A 33 -0.93 7.01 16.38
N LYS A 34 -0.33 8.02 15.74
CA LYS A 34 -1.08 9.19 15.30
C LYS A 34 -2.00 8.67 14.21
N GLU A 35 -3.31 8.78 14.43
CA GLU A 35 -4.31 8.42 13.43
C GLU A 35 -3.94 9.09 12.10
N ILE A 36 -4.10 8.36 10.99
CA ILE A 36 -3.82 8.91 9.66
C ILE A 36 -4.81 10.05 9.43
N PRO A 37 -4.34 11.30 9.25
CA PRO A 37 -5.24 12.43 9.12
C PRO A 37 -6.06 12.31 7.84
N SER A 38 -7.35 12.61 7.93
CA SER A 38 -8.27 12.69 6.80
C SER A 38 -8.52 14.16 6.47
N ILE A 39 -8.31 14.54 5.21
CA ILE A 39 -8.36 15.94 4.75
C ILE A 39 -9.52 16.12 3.78
N ASP A 40 -10.40 17.07 4.09
CA ASP A 40 -11.53 17.43 3.25
C ASP A 40 -11.12 18.45 2.17
N LEU A 41 -11.39 18.14 0.90
CA LEU A 41 -11.12 19.04 -0.23
C LEU A 41 -12.36 19.78 -0.75
N ASN A 42 -13.50 19.70 -0.06
CA ASN A 42 -14.73 20.39 -0.44
C ASN A 42 -14.72 21.88 -0.05
N PHE A 43 -13.89 22.69 -0.71
CA PHE A 43 -13.76 24.12 -0.42
C PHE A 43 -14.04 25.05 -1.62
N GLY A 44 -14.54 24.49 -2.74
CA GLY A 44 -14.92 25.24 -3.94
C GLY A 44 -13.76 25.98 -4.63
N SER A 45 -14.10 26.89 -5.53
CA SER A 45 -13.12 27.77 -6.20
C SER A 45 -13.00 29.11 -5.48
N GLY A 46 -11.78 29.43 -5.04
CA GLY A 46 -11.45 30.71 -4.40
C GLY A 46 -10.69 30.57 -3.07
N PRO A 47 -10.38 31.69 -2.41
CA PRO A 47 -9.88 31.69 -1.03
C PRO A 47 -11.02 31.38 -0.05
N SER A 48 -10.80 30.44 0.85
CA SER A 48 -11.73 30.10 1.93
C SER A 48 -10.98 29.65 3.19
N VAL A 49 -11.66 29.64 4.32
CA VAL A 49 -11.08 29.18 5.60
C VAL A 49 -10.82 27.68 5.52
N GLU A 50 -11.76 26.93 4.96
CA GLU A 50 -11.71 25.49 4.75
C GLU A 50 -10.50 25.10 3.90
N LYS A 51 -10.24 25.85 2.82
CA LYS A 51 -9.04 25.64 1.98
C LYS A 51 -7.75 25.87 2.76
N THR A 52 -7.73 26.90 3.61
CA THR A 52 -6.55 27.22 4.44
C THR A 52 -6.30 26.10 5.45
N GLU A 53 -7.34 25.57 6.08
CA GLU A 53 -7.23 24.44 7.02
C GLU A 53 -6.81 23.14 6.31
N ALA A 54 -7.35 22.85 5.12
CA ALA A 54 -6.91 21.71 4.32
C ALA A 54 -5.42 21.80 3.97
N VAL A 55 -4.92 22.96 3.55
CA VAL A 55 -3.49 23.19 3.25
C VAL A 55 -2.62 22.98 4.50
N LYS A 56 -3.04 23.51 5.67
CA LYS A 56 -2.32 23.29 6.93
C LYS A 56 -2.29 21.81 7.31
N GLY A 57 -3.41 21.10 7.13
CA GLY A 57 -3.52 19.66 7.36
C GLY A 57 -2.55 18.87 6.48
N ILE A 58 -2.47 19.19 5.18
CA ILE A 58 -1.54 18.54 4.24
C ILE A 58 -0.10 18.80 4.67
N LEU A 59 0.24 20.06 5.02
CA LEU A 59 1.58 20.42 5.46
C LEU A 59 2.00 19.64 6.72
N ALA A 60 1.12 19.55 7.72
CA ALA A 60 1.37 18.80 8.93
C ALA A 60 1.51 17.30 8.65
N ALA A 61 0.61 16.74 7.84
CA ALA A 61 0.64 15.32 7.46
C ALA A 61 1.95 14.94 6.76
N CYS A 62 2.37 15.73 5.78
CA CYS A 62 3.63 15.51 5.05
C CYS A 62 4.87 15.66 5.95
N SER A 63 4.81 16.54 6.96
CA SER A 63 5.95 16.81 7.85
C SER A 63 6.08 15.79 8.99
N GLU A 64 4.98 15.18 9.42
CA GLU A 64 4.96 14.37 10.65
C GLU A 64 4.64 12.90 10.39
N THR A 65 3.52 12.63 9.70
CA THR A 65 3.02 11.26 9.47
C THR A 65 3.60 10.67 8.18
N GLY A 66 3.84 11.49 7.17
CA GLY A 66 4.22 11.11 5.81
C GLY A 66 3.06 10.61 4.94
N PHE A 67 1.87 10.42 5.52
CA PHE A 67 0.67 9.92 4.85
C PHE A 67 -0.59 10.63 5.37
N PHE A 68 -1.59 10.74 4.52
CA PHE A 68 -2.94 11.24 4.83
C PHE A 68 -3.95 10.63 3.86
N SER A 69 -5.22 10.59 4.27
CA SER A 69 -6.33 10.29 3.37
C SER A 69 -7.03 11.58 2.95
N ILE A 70 -7.70 11.53 1.81
CA ILE A 70 -8.49 12.65 1.28
C ILE A 70 -9.95 12.22 1.20
N VAL A 71 -10.86 13.11 1.57
CA VAL A 71 -12.30 12.97 1.35
C VAL A 71 -12.84 14.14 0.52
N ASN A 72 -13.98 13.93 -0.13
CA ASN A 72 -14.63 14.90 -1.01
C ASN A 72 -13.69 15.49 -2.09
N HIS A 73 -12.83 14.65 -2.67
CA HIS A 73 -11.90 15.04 -3.75
C HIS A 73 -12.59 15.36 -5.09
N GLY A 74 -13.90 15.17 -5.19
CA GLY A 74 -14.68 15.48 -6.40
C GLY A 74 -14.64 14.42 -7.51
N LEU A 75 -14.17 13.20 -7.23
CA LEU A 75 -14.33 12.07 -8.15
C LEU A 75 -15.67 11.41 -7.87
N SER A 76 -16.42 11.07 -8.93
CA SER A 76 -17.68 10.34 -8.79
C SER A 76 -17.41 8.88 -8.42
N GLU A 77 -18.36 8.26 -7.72
CA GLU A 77 -18.31 6.82 -7.43
C GLU A 77 -18.27 5.98 -8.72
N GLU A 78 -18.90 6.44 -9.79
CA GLU A 78 -18.89 5.79 -11.11
C GLU A 78 -17.46 5.67 -11.66
N VAL A 79 -16.66 6.73 -11.59
CA VAL A 79 -15.25 6.71 -12.03
C VAL A 79 -14.44 5.76 -11.17
N LEU A 80 -14.61 5.80 -9.84
CA LEU A 80 -13.90 4.91 -8.92
C LEU A 80 -14.23 3.44 -9.19
N ASN A 81 -15.51 3.13 -9.33
CA ASN A 81 -15.99 1.77 -9.60
C ASN A 81 -15.53 1.26 -10.97
N SER A 82 -15.58 2.10 -12.01
CA SER A 82 -15.07 1.74 -13.33
C SER A 82 -13.57 1.43 -13.29
N CYS A 83 -12.76 2.32 -12.69
CA CYS A 83 -11.32 2.08 -12.57
C CYS A 83 -10.99 0.80 -11.79
N TRP A 84 -11.74 0.52 -10.72
CA TRP A 84 -11.56 -0.70 -9.95
C TRP A 84 -11.93 -1.95 -10.77
N GLN A 85 -13.04 -1.89 -11.51
CA GLN A 85 -13.48 -2.98 -12.37
C GLN A 85 -12.48 -3.24 -13.50
N ASP A 86 -11.99 -2.19 -14.17
CA ASP A 86 -10.99 -2.30 -15.24
C ASP A 86 -9.69 -2.98 -14.74
N ALA A 87 -9.25 -2.62 -13.53
CA ALA A 87 -8.10 -3.26 -12.90
C ALA A 87 -8.37 -4.75 -12.65
N LEU A 88 -9.52 -5.09 -12.07
CA LEU A 88 -9.89 -6.48 -11.82
C LEU A 88 -10.00 -7.29 -13.12
N ASP A 89 -10.64 -6.75 -14.13
CA ASP A 89 -10.82 -7.39 -15.43
C ASP A 89 -9.46 -7.67 -16.09
N PHE A 90 -8.54 -6.71 -16.04
CA PHE A 90 -7.18 -6.90 -16.54
C PHE A 90 -6.45 -8.01 -15.77
N PHE A 91 -6.44 -7.99 -14.43
CA PHE A 91 -5.70 -8.97 -13.64
C PHE A 91 -6.32 -10.38 -13.70
N ASN A 92 -7.61 -10.49 -14.03
CA ASN A 92 -8.32 -11.74 -14.28
C ASN A 92 -8.02 -12.36 -15.66
N LEU A 93 -7.38 -11.63 -16.58
CA LEU A 93 -6.94 -12.19 -17.85
C LEU A 93 -5.89 -13.30 -17.63
N PRO A 94 -5.82 -14.30 -18.53
CA PRO A 94 -4.73 -15.28 -18.54
C PRO A 94 -3.36 -14.59 -18.55
N GLU A 95 -2.38 -15.22 -17.91
CA GLU A 95 -1.02 -14.65 -17.80
C GLU A 95 -0.43 -14.27 -19.17
N GLY A 96 -0.60 -15.11 -20.19
CA GLY A 96 -0.12 -14.84 -21.54
C GLY A 96 -0.71 -13.57 -22.18
N GLU A 97 -1.95 -13.19 -21.83
CA GLU A 97 -2.56 -11.95 -22.30
C GLU A 97 -1.99 -10.74 -21.57
N LYS A 98 -1.76 -10.85 -20.25
CA LYS A 98 -1.12 -9.80 -19.44
C LYS A 98 0.34 -9.55 -19.86
N LEU A 99 1.07 -10.62 -20.22
CA LEU A 99 2.46 -10.51 -20.68
C LEU A 99 2.60 -9.78 -22.04
N LYS A 100 1.54 -9.64 -22.83
CA LYS A 100 1.58 -8.81 -24.05
C LYS A 100 1.81 -7.33 -23.77
N THR A 101 1.49 -6.88 -22.55
CA THR A 101 1.71 -5.51 -22.09
C THR A 101 2.91 -5.41 -21.13
N ALA A 102 3.78 -6.43 -21.10
CA ALA A 102 4.93 -6.44 -20.21
C ALA A 102 5.89 -5.26 -20.47
N VAL A 103 6.61 -4.87 -19.42
CA VAL A 103 7.66 -3.85 -19.55
C VAL A 103 8.69 -4.28 -20.61
N PRO A 104 9.02 -3.42 -21.59
CA PRO A 104 9.90 -3.79 -22.70
C PRO A 104 11.37 -3.93 -22.27
N TYR A 105 11.75 -3.27 -21.18
CA TYR A 105 13.09 -3.34 -20.58
C TYR A 105 13.05 -2.90 -19.11
N ALA A 106 14.06 -3.30 -18.32
CA ALA A 106 14.18 -2.95 -16.92
C ALA A 106 14.27 -1.42 -16.73
N GLY A 107 13.48 -0.88 -15.80
CA GLY A 107 13.41 0.56 -15.52
C GLY A 107 12.45 1.34 -16.41
N TYR A 108 11.75 0.70 -17.36
CA TYR A 108 10.68 1.37 -18.10
C TYR A 108 9.43 1.54 -17.21
N PRO A 109 8.83 2.75 -17.12
CA PRO A 109 7.81 3.07 -16.10
C PRO A 109 6.42 2.51 -16.39
N TYR A 110 6.18 1.91 -17.56
CA TYR A 110 4.85 1.48 -17.99
C TYR A 110 4.84 0.03 -18.48
N GLY A 111 3.90 -0.75 -17.96
CA GLY A 111 3.67 -2.13 -18.41
C GLY A 111 3.33 -3.05 -17.25
N PHE A 112 2.92 -4.25 -17.59
CA PHE A 112 2.68 -5.31 -16.62
C PHE A 112 4.02 -5.86 -16.11
N VAL A 113 4.14 -5.97 -14.78
CA VAL A 113 5.26 -6.61 -14.11
C VAL A 113 4.70 -7.84 -13.39
N PRO A 114 5.10 -9.06 -13.79
CA PRO A 114 4.65 -10.27 -13.10
C PRO A 114 5.28 -10.38 -11.71
N MET A 115 4.63 -11.15 -10.85
CA MET A 115 5.16 -11.47 -9.52
C MET A 115 6.54 -12.13 -9.66
N GLU A 116 7.47 -11.81 -8.74
CA GLU A 116 8.87 -12.32 -8.71
C GLU A 116 9.89 -11.63 -9.65
N GLN A 117 9.49 -10.62 -10.44
CA GLN A 117 10.45 -9.82 -11.24
C GLN A 117 10.91 -8.50 -10.58
N GLU A 118 10.45 -8.20 -9.36
CA GLU A 118 10.95 -7.05 -8.61
C GLU A 118 12.27 -7.40 -7.91
N THR A 119 13.39 -6.95 -8.50
CA THR A 119 14.65 -6.89 -7.76
C THR A 119 14.65 -5.57 -7.00
N LEU A 120 14.51 -5.62 -5.67
CA LEU A 120 14.84 -4.48 -4.83
C LEU A 120 16.30 -4.10 -5.13
N ALA A 121 16.51 -2.94 -5.75
CA ALA A 121 17.83 -2.37 -5.99
C ALA A 121 18.41 -1.81 -4.68
#